data_AF-A0A7X0FFJ5-F1
#
_entry.id   AF-A0A7X0FFJ5-F1
#
_cell.length_a   1.000
_cell.length_b   1.000
_cell.length_c   1.000
_cell.angle_alpha   90.00
_cell.angle_beta   90.00
_cell.angle_gamma   90.00
#
_symmetry.space_group_name_H-M   'P 1'
#
loop_
_entity.id
_entity.type
_entity.pdbx_description
1 polymer ?
#
loop_
_entity_poly.entity_id
_entity_poly.type
_entity_poly.pdbx_seq_one_letter_code
_entity_poly.pdbx_strand_id
1 'polypeptide(L)'
;MKVAEALSFDEYWNDPRFEVKRPVLNGSLKRAYGDNIYHKDAGAWIQADSHHSFPSGKTNFENLRRDVSADRVLIAHEFYYFGDRKVAVPISVRRQGRHDLCRPGRGHIVNIPESLRDSFLAWLMSSHAIGVHGQPAQWKGAF
;
A
#
# COMPACT_ATOMS: atom_id res chain seq x y z
N MET A 1 -6.37 -4.09 4.14
CA MET A 1 -6.10 -3.18 5.27
C MET A 1 -7.41 -2.55 5.70
N LYS A 2 -7.56 -2.22 6.98
CA LYS A 2 -8.66 -1.42 7.52
C LYS A 2 -8.10 -0.03 7.84
N VAL A 3 -8.60 0.98 7.15
CA VAL A 3 -8.14 2.37 7.32
C VAL A 3 -8.50 2.84 8.72
N ALA A 4 -7.52 3.39 9.44
CA ALA A 4 -7.67 3.95 10.77
C ALA A 4 -7.53 5.48 10.76
N GLU A 5 -6.60 6.00 9.96
CA GLU A 5 -6.34 7.44 9.84
C GLU A 5 -6.16 7.81 8.35
N ALA A 6 -6.45 9.06 8.02
CA ALA A 6 -6.14 9.65 6.73
C ALA A 6 -5.46 10.99 6.97
N LEU A 7 -4.24 11.13 6.46
CA LEU A 7 -3.41 12.33 6.59
C LEU A 7 -3.22 12.97 5.21
N SER A 8 -2.90 14.26 5.14
CA SER A 8 -2.28 14.85 3.95
C SER A 8 -0.86 14.30 3.76
N PHE A 9 -0.28 14.53 2.58
CA PHE A 9 1.12 14.16 2.32
C PHE A 9 2.09 14.87 3.27
N ASP A 10 1.85 16.15 3.60
CA ASP A 10 2.72 16.92 4.50
C ASP A 10 2.55 16.51 5.96
N GLU A 11 1.33 16.21 6.41
CA GLU A 11 1.11 15.66 7.75
C GLU A 11 1.83 14.31 7.88
N TYR A 12 1.70 13.41 6.90
CA TYR A 12 2.46 12.16 6.89
C TYR A 12 3.97 12.41 6.89
N TRP A 13 4.43 13.32 6.02
CA TRP A 13 5.86 13.56 5.83
C TRP A 13 6.48 14.09 7.12
N ASN A 14 5.83 15.02 7.82
CA ASN A 14 6.36 15.65 9.03
C ASN A 14 6.09 14.87 10.33
N ASP A 15 5.26 13.82 10.28
CA ASP A 15 4.96 13.00 11.45
C ASP A 15 6.16 12.07 11.81
N PRO A 16 6.70 12.16 13.05
CA PRO A 16 7.82 11.33 13.49
C PRO A 16 7.57 9.82 13.39
N ARG A 17 6.31 9.36 13.45
CA ARG A 17 5.94 7.94 13.30
C ARG A 17 6.39 7.35 11.96
N PHE A 18 6.53 8.20 10.94
CA PHE A 18 6.78 7.76 9.56
C PHE A 18 8.13 8.20 8.99
N GLU A 19 8.97 8.87 9.78
CA GLU A 19 10.29 9.32 9.33
C GLU A 19 11.15 8.18 8.78
N VAL A 20 11.16 7.03 9.48
CA VAL A 20 11.90 5.82 9.06
C VAL A 20 11.39 5.21 7.74
N LYS A 21 10.20 5.61 7.30
CA LYS A 21 9.54 5.11 6.10
C LYS A 21 9.76 5.99 4.87
N ARG A 22 10.46 7.12 5.00
CA ARG A 22 10.89 7.93 3.86
C ARG A 22 11.97 7.20 3.05
N PRO A 23 12.05 7.41 1.72
CA PRO A 23 13.02 6.73 0.88
C PRO A 23 14.46 7.11 1.24
N VAL A 24 15.34 6.12 1.32
CA VAL A 24 16.79 6.28 1.51
C VAL A 24 17.49 5.27 0.61
N LEU A 25 17.97 5.72 -0.56
CA LEU A 25 18.50 4.87 -1.62
C LEU A 25 19.70 4.00 -1.19
N ASN A 26 20.54 4.51 -0.29
CA ASN A 26 21.67 3.78 0.28
C ASN A 26 21.30 3.01 1.57
N GLY A 27 20.02 2.90 1.89
CA GLY A 27 19.51 2.15 3.03
C GLY A 27 19.23 0.68 2.71
N SER A 28 18.50 0.02 3.60
CA SER A 28 17.96 -1.32 3.32
C SER A 28 17.01 -1.28 2.12
N LEU A 29 16.77 -2.42 1.47
CA LEU A 29 15.86 -2.49 0.32
C LEU A 29 14.48 -1.89 0.66
N LYS A 30 13.94 -2.17 1.84
CA LYS A 30 12.69 -1.56 2.34
C LYS A 30 12.75 -0.03 2.41
N ARG A 31 13.85 0.52 2.91
CA ARG A 31 14.04 1.97 2.99
C ARG A 31 14.33 2.60 1.63
N ALA A 32 14.96 1.89 0.69
CA ALA A 32 15.22 2.42 -0.65
C ALA A 32 13.92 2.70 -1.44
N TYR A 33 12.87 1.90 -1.21
CA TYR A 33 11.53 2.15 -1.75
C TYR A 33 10.77 3.21 -0.93
N GLY A 34 10.73 3.04 0.40
CA GLY A 34 9.90 3.87 1.28
C GLY A 34 8.39 3.63 1.10
N ASP A 35 7.59 4.18 2.01
CA ASP A 35 6.12 4.08 1.96
C ASP A 35 5.47 5.32 1.30
N ASN A 36 6.12 6.50 1.38
CA ASN A 36 5.71 7.73 0.71
C ASN A 36 6.94 8.48 0.21
N ILE A 37 6.86 9.03 -1.00
CA ILE A 37 7.96 9.76 -1.66
C ILE A 37 7.57 11.20 -2.03
N TYR A 38 6.41 11.68 -1.59
CA TYR A 38 5.90 13.01 -1.94
C TYR A 38 5.67 13.88 -0.70
N HIS A 39 6.02 15.16 -0.80
CA HIS A 39 5.71 16.21 0.17
C HIS A 39 5.70 17.56 -0.55
N LYS A 40 5.31 18.63 0.13
CA LYS A 40 5.45 19.99 -0.38
C LYS A 40 6.59 20.70 0.35
N ASP A 41 7.34 21.48 -0.42
CA ASP A 41 8.27 22.47 0.10
C ASP A 41 7.88 23.83 -0.46
N ALA A 42 7.70 24.83 0.42
CA ALA A 42 7.18 26.15 0.07
C ALA A 42 5.89 26.12 -0.81
N GLY A 43 5.05 25.11 -0.63
CA GLY A 43 3.81 24.91 -1.39
C GLY A 43 3.97 24.22 -2.76
N ALA A 44 5.20 23.93 -3.19
CA ALA A 44 5.49 23.18 -4.40
C ALA A 44 5.67 21.69 -4.09
N TRP A 45 5.11 20.81 -4.92
CA TRP A 45 5.28 19.37 -4.77
C TRP A 45 6.72 18.94 -5.06
N ILE A 46 7.28 18.14 -4.15
CA ILE A 46 8.59 17.51 -4.24
C ILE A 46 8.40 16.00 -4.28
N GLN A 47 9.07 15.35 -5.23
CA GLN A 47 9.30 13.91 -5.20
C GLN A 47 10.70 13.67 -4.63
N ALA A 48 10.80 12.96 -3.50
CA ALA A 48 12.08 12.58 -2.92
C ALA A 48 12.82 11.58 -3.83
N ASP A 49 14.15 11.61 -3.80
CA ASP A 49 14.98 10.68 -4.56
C ASP A 49 14.71 9.24 -4.12
N SER A 50 14.28 8.40 -5.06
CA SER A 50 13.73 7.07 -4.80
C SER A 50 13.80 6.19 -6.04
N HIS A 51 13.42 4.92 -5.89
CA HIS A 51 13.31 3.98 -7.02
C HIS A 51 12.33 4.44 -8.13
N HIS A 52 11.41 5.37 -7.82
CA HIS A 52 10.42 5.89 -8.77
C HIS A 52 10.82 7.24 -9.40
N SER A 53 11.99 7.76 -9.04
CA SER A 53 12.59 8.94 -9.65
C SER A 53 13.39 8.55 -10.90
N PHE A 54 13.59 9.49 -11.81
CA PHE A 54 14.55 9.35 -12.90
C PHE A 54 16.00 9.45 -12.38
N PRO A 55 17.01 9.08 -13.18
CA PRO A 55 18.41 9.18 -12.78
C PRO A 55 18.76 10.55 -12.17
N SER A 56 19.60 10.53 -11.14
CA SER A 56 19.97 11.70 -10.33
C SER A 56 18.82 12.32 -9.54
N GLY A 57 17.81 11.53 -9.16
CA GLY A 57 16.67 11.98 -8.36
C GLY A 57 15.70 12.91 -9.08
N LYS A 58 15.76 12.97 -10.42
CA LYS A 58 14.88 13.84 -11.20
C LYS A 58 13.43 13.40 -11.06
N THR A 59 12.55 14.36 -10.81
CA THR A 59 11.11 14.12 -10.65
C THR A 59 10.49 13.46 -11.88
N ASN A 60 9.76 12.38 -11.65
CA ASN A 60 8.85 11.80 -12.62
C ASN A 60 7.48 12.47 -12.54
N PHE A 61 7.29 13.53 -13.33
CA PHE A 61 6.06 14.34 -13.32
C PHE A 61 4.80 13.56 -13.72
N GLU A 62 4.91 12.50 -14.51
CA GLU A 62 3.77 11.66 -14.86
C GLU A 62 3.22 10.92 -13.65
N ASN A 63 4.10 10.38 -12.82
CA ASN A 63 3.74 9.74 -11.56
C ASN A 63 3.26 10.78 -10.55
N LEU A 64 4.03 11.86 -10.36
CA LEU A 64 3.70 12.91 -9.40
C LEU A 64 2.25 13.40 -9.60
N ARG A 65 1.89 13.81 -10.83
CA ARG A 65 0.55 14.33 -11.13
C ARG A 65 -0.57 13.33 -10.81
N ARG A 66 -0.34 12.04 -11.03
CA ARG A 66 -1.32 10.99 -10.76
C ARG A 66 -1.45 10.75 -9.26
N ASP A 67 -0.33 10.60 -8.58
CA ASP A 67 -0.28 10.13 -7.20
C ASP A 67 -0.74 11.22 -6.20
N VAL A 68 -0.48 12.50 -6.50
CA VAL A 68 -0.88 13.63 -5.64
C VAL A 68 -2.27 14.19 -5.99
N SER A 69 -3.03 13.52 -6.86
CA SER A 69 -4.37 13.96 -7.28
C SER A 69 -5.39 14.01 -6.13
N ALA A 70 -5.14 13.27 -5.06
CA ALA A 70 -5.83 13.39 -3.78
C ALA A 70 -4.81 13.55 -2.67
N ASP A 71 -4.92 14.62 -1.87
CA ASP A 71 -4.00 14.91 -0.76
C ASP A 71 -4.34 14.03 0.47
N ARG A 72 -4.17 12.72 0.31
CA ARG A 72 -4.56 11.68 1.28
C ARG A 72 -3.58 10.50 1.28
N VAL A 73 -2.95 10.26 2.41
CA VAL A 73 -2.18 9.06 2.77
C VAL A 73 -2.97 8.28 3.82
N LEU A 74 -3.28 7.01 3.53
CA LEU A 74 -4.12 6.16 4.38
C LEU A 74 -3.27 5.30 5.31
N ILE A 75 -3.52 5.38 6.61
CA ILE A 75 -2.81 4.62 7.63
C ILE A 75 -3.72 3.50 8.16
N ALA A 76 -3.15 2.31 8.31
CA ALA A 76 -3.83 1.18 8.91
C ALA A 76 -2.95 0.51 9.96
N HIS A 77 -3.57 0.19 11.09
CA HIS A 77 -3.00 -0.65 12.14
C HIS A 77 -3.37 -2.13 11.94
N GLU A 78 -4.48 -2.39 11.25
CA GLU A 78 -4.97 -3.73 10.91
C GLU A 78 -4.81 -3.98 9.39
N PHE A 79 -3.80 -4.75 9.00
CA PHE A 79 -3.56 -5.11 7.60
C PHE A 79 -3.05 -6.54 7.45
N TYR A 80 -3.18 -7.10 6.25
CA TYR A 80 -2.72 -8.44 5.89
C TYR A 80 -1.96 -8.31 4.57
N TYR A 81 -0.65 -8.58 4.58
CA TYR A 81 0.19 -8.56 3.39
C TYR A 81 0.79 -9.94 3.17
N PHE A 82 0.32 -10.64 2.13
CA PHE A 82 0.71 -12.02 1.87
C PHE A 82 1.97 -12.19 1.01
N GLY A 83 2.37 -11.14 0.28
CA GLY A 83 3.58 -11.17 -0.55
C GLY A 83 3.66 -12.39 -1.47
N ASP A 84 4.81 -13.04 -1.47
CA ASP A 84 5.16 -14.25 -2.20
C ASP A 84 4.48 -15.53 -1.71
N ARG A 85 4.02 -15.57 -0.45
CA ARG A 85 3.32 -16.74 0.11
C ARG A 85 2.00 -17.03 -0.58
N LYS A 86 1.30 -15.99 -1.07
CA LYS A 86 0.02 -16.06 -1.82
C LYS A 86 -1.05 -16.92 -1.15
N VAL A 87 -2.15 -16.32 -0.70
CA VAL A 87 -3.26 -17.10 -0.10
C VAL A 87 -4.41 -17.25 -1.09
N ALA A 88 -4.87 -18.49 -1.26
CA ALA A 88 -6.09 -18.78 -1.99
C ALA A 88 -7.31 -18.43 -1.12
N VAL A 89 -8.15 -17.52 -1.60
CA VAL A 89 -9.43 -17.19 -0.94
C VAL A 89 -10.42 -18.35 -1.21
N PRO A 90 -10.95 -19.02 -0.18
CA PRO A 90 -11.86 -20.15 -0.35
C PRO A 90 -13.13 -19.77 -1.10
N ILE A 91 -13.67 -20.71 -1.88
CA ILE A 91 -14.91 -20.48 -2.64
C ILE A 91 -16.14 -20.25 -1.74
N SER A 92 -16.11 -20.73 -0.50
CA SER A 92 -17.18 -20.53 0.49
C SER A 92 -17.32 -19.08 0.95
N VAL A 93 -16.25 -18.28 0.84
CA VAL A 93 -16.19 -16.86 1.26
C VAL A 93 -15.90 -15.92 0.09
N ARG A 94 -16.12 -16.42 -1.12
CA ARG A 94 -15.92 -15.73 -2.39
C ARG A 94 -17.17 -15.91 -3.26
N ARG A 95 -17.46 -14.95 -4.13
CA ARG A 95 -18.50 -15.08 -5.17
C ARG A 95 -17.85 -15.07 -6.55
N GLN A 96 -18.55 -15.59 -7.55
CA GLN A 96 -18.18 -15.38 -8.95
C GLN A 96 -18.88 -14.13 -9.51
N GLY A 97 -18.41 -13.63 -10.64
CA GLY A 97 -19.02 -12.51 -11.35
C GLY A 97 -18.71 -11.14 -10.74
N ARG A 98 -19.72 -10.27 -10.63
CA ARG A 98 -19.50 -8.86 -10.25
C ARG A 98 -18.95 -8.65 -8.84
N HIS A 99 -19.21 -9.61 -7.94
CA HIS A 99 -18.79 -9.58 -6.53
C HIS A 99 -17.60 -10.50 -6.25
N ASP A 100 -16.89 -10.92 -7.29
CA ASP A 100 -15.67 -11.70 -7.10
C ASP A 100 -14.54 -10.85 -6.51
N LEU A 101 -14.15 -11.18 -5.28
CA LEU A 101 -13.09 -10.51 -4.54
C LEU A 101 -11.70 -10.71 -5.17
N CYS A 102 -11.49 -11.75 -5.98
CA CYS A 102 -10.23 -12.03 -6.67
C CYS A 102 -10.37 -11.77 -8.17
N ARG A 103 -10.40 -10.50 -8.55
CA ARG A 103 -10.43 -10.09 -9.96
C ARG A 103 -9.10 -10.44 -10.68
N PRO A 104 -9.15 -10.77 -11.98
CA PRO A 104 -7.94 -11.12 -12.75
C PRO A 104 -7.02 -9.92 -13.05
N GLY A 105 -7.48 -8.69 -12.83
CA GLY A 105 -6.72 -7.46 -13.09
C GLY A 105 -6.80 -6.46 -11.94
N ARG A 106 -6.07 -5.35 -12.09
CA ARG A 106 -6.09 -4.23 -11.13
C ARG A 106 -7.48 -3.60 -11.10
N GLY A 107 -7.99 -3.35 -9.90
CA GLY A 107 -9.29 -2.71 -9.70
C GLY A 107 -9.70 -2.70 -8.24
N HIS A 108 -10.89 -2.19 -7.99
CA HIS A 108 -11.53 -2.21 -6.69
C HIS A 108 -13.02 -2.52 -6.87
N ILE A 109 -13.67 -2.99 -5.80
CA ILE A 109 -15.11 -3.24 -5.79
C ILE A 109 -15.69 -2.44 -4.63
N VAL A 110 -16.75 -1.71 -4.91
CA VAL A 110 -17.59 -1.04 -3.90
C VAL A 110 -18.92 -1.77 -3.77
N ASN A 111 -19.69 -1.48 -2.71
CA ASN A 111 -21.03 -2.04 -2.50
C ASN A 111 -21.06 -3.58 -2.48
N ILE A 112 -20.11 -4.18 -1.75
CA ILE A 112 -20.03 -5.62 -1.52
C ILE A 112 -21.20 -6.03 -0.59
N PRO A 113 -21.95 -7.12 -0.91
CA PRO A 113 -23.02 -7.61 -0.04
C PRO A 113 -22.50 -7.91 1.37
N GLU A 114 -23.24 -7.50 2.39
CA GLU A 114 -22.81 -7.63 3.80
C GLU A 114 -22.46 -9.07 4.17
N SER A 115 -23.29 -10.04 3.75
CA SER A 115 -23.01 -11.47 3.99
C SER A 115 -21.71 -11.97 3.37
N LEU A 116 -21.31 -11.44 2.21
CA LEU A 116 -20.02 -11.76 1.60
C LEU A 116 -18.87 -11.10 2.36
N ARG A 117 -19.02 -9.81 2.71
CA ARG A 117 -18.04 -9.07 3.51
C ARG A 117 -17.77 -9.79 4.83
N ASP A 118 -18.83 -10.14 5.55
CA ASP A 118 -18.73 -10.69 6.91
C ASP A 118 -18.16 -12.11 6.89
N SER A 119 -18.57 -12.95 5.94
CA SER A 119 -17.99 -14.29 5.78
C SER A 119 -16.52 -14.25 5.37
N PHE A 120 -16.13 -13.33 4.49
CA PHE A 120 -14.73 -13.11 4.11
C PHE A 120 -13.88 -12.63 5.30
N LEU A 121 -14.36 -11.63 6.06
CA LEU A 121 -13.64 -11.12 7.22
C LEU A 121 -13.51 -12.18 8.32
N ALA A 122 -14.58 -12.94 8.59
CA ALA A 122 -14.53 -14.03 9.56
C ALA A 122 -13.47 -15.08 9.18
N TRP A 123 -13.39 -15.47 7.91
CA TRP A 123 -12.35 -16.38 7.43
C TRP A 123 -10.95 -15.76 7.55
N LEU A 124 -10.77 -14.52 7.09
CA LEU A 124 -9.47 -13.83 7.11
C LEU A 124 -8.92 -13.74 8.54
N MET A 125 -9.76 -13.31 9.49
CA MET A 125 -9.39 -13.09 10.89
C MET A 125 -9.18 -14.40 11.67
N SER A 126 -9.88 -15.48 11.31
CA SER A 126 -9.69 -16.80 11.95
C SER A 126 -8.52 -17.58 11.38
N SER A 127 -8.15 -17.32 10.12
CA SER A 127 -7.11 -18.10 9.41
C SER A 127 -5.74 -17.43 9.43
N HIS A 128 -5.67 -16.12 9.70
CA HIS A 128 -4.44 -15.35 9.58
C HIS A 128 -4.30 -14.32 10.71
N ALA A 129 -3.07 -14.15 11.20
CA ALA A 129 -2.72 -13.04 12.08
C ALA A 129 -2.59 -11.74 11.28
N ILE A 130 -2.77 -10.59 11.93
CA ILE A 130 -2.51 -9.27 11.32
C ILE A 130 -1.01 -9.14 11.00
N GLY A 131 -0.68 -8.59 9.85
CA GLY A 131 0.66 -8.12 9.49
C GLY A 131 1.20 -8.65 8.17
N VAL A 132 2.52 -8.82 8.14
CA VAL A 132 3.30 -9.26 6.99
C VAL A 132 3.51 -10.77 7.07
N HIS A 133 2.99 -11.51 6.09
CA HIS A 133 3.18 -12.95 5.99
C HIS A 133 4.27 -13.32 4.99
N GLY A 134 4.50 -12.55 3.94
CA GLY A 134 5.47 -12.88 2.89
C GLY A 134 6.21 -11.65 2.41
N GLN A 135 7.26 -11.87 1.62
CA GLN A 135 8.04 -10.80 1.02
C GLN A 135 7.42 -10.36 -0.31
N PRO A 136 7.70 -9.14 -0.81
CA PRO A 136 7.30 -8.76 -2.14
C PRO A 136 7.80 -9.78 -3.18
N ALA A 137 6.88 -10.33 -3.98
CA ALA A 137 7.15 -11.45 -4.88
C ALA A 137 8.22 -11.18 -5.95
N GLN A 138 8.57 -9.91 -6.18
CA GLN A 138 9.59 -9.49 -7.13
C GLN A 138 10.95 -9.19 -6.48
N TRP A 139 11.05 -9.18 -5.15
CA TRP A 139 12.32 -8.95 -4.47
C TRP A 139 13.11 -10.28 -4.45
N LYS A 140 14.28 -10.28 -5.08
CA LYS A 140 15.19 -11.44 -5.11
C LYS A 140 16.35 -11.19 -4.12
N GLY A 141 16.36 -11.86 -2.97
CA GLY A 141 17.43 -11.75 -1.96
C GLY A 141 16.94 -11.96 -0.52
N ALA A 142 17.87 -12.22 0.40
CA ALA A 142 17.57 -12.29 1.84
C ALA A 142 17.48 -10.88 2.45
N PHE A 143 16.57 -10.71 3.41
CA PHE A 143 16.23 -9.45 4.08
C PHE A 143 17.02 -9.25 5.37
#